data_AF-A0A8R7PWS9-F1
#
_entry.id   AF-A0A8R7PWS9-F1
#
_cell.length_a   1.000
_cell.length_b   1.000
_cell.length_c   1.000
_cell.angle_alpha   90.00
_cell.angle_beta   90.00
_cell.angle_gamma   90.00
#
_symmetry.space_group_name_H-M   'P 1'
#
loop_
_entity.id
_entity.type
_entity.pdbx_description
1 polymer ?
#
loop_
_entity_poly.entity_id
_entity_poly.type
_entity_poly.pdbx_seq_one_letter_code
_entity_poly.pdbx_strand_id
1 'polypeptide(L)'
;MSLHEKTKLVHINDALLTNAEMRCLTHDDVFLHDDVINAYIYCISAQEHLQNRADGKVHIASTFVSSLFKKDKIDPATHRHIVKRVNTFLEHDMVFLPVNIRKCHWYLSVINAKKREIQVLDSLGVGMGRSDLTMTLQGLDKHLKIACDMPEFKRGDRWQDLDIMNWTVVDKFQEPIQTDSASCGLFMLNCMEYWTGDILSDNFTQKDMKEFRRKLAVILLETELNKLKGSPIYYQADNEENVSDNEENVSDSDVEFLEDRKRKRQDSHDGAEDKSPLRNPIMAADPQDLVDELCHHIMSINDATSLE
;
A
#
# COMPACT_ATOMS: atom_id res chain seq x y z
N MET A 1 0.90 -27.74 11.79
CA MET A 1 -0.39 -27.13 12.16
C MET A 1 -0.65 -26.00 11.18
N SER A 2 -1.79 -26.02 10.51
CA SER A 2 -2.23 -24.94 9.63
C SER A 2 -2.58 -23.72 10.48
N LEU A 3 -2.17 -22.51 10.09
CA LEU A 3 -2.69 -21.33 10.78
C LEU A 3 -4.16 -21.14 10.48
N HIS A 4 -4.92 -20.80 11.51
CA HIS A 4 -6.30 -20.42 11.35
C HIS A 4 -6.39 -19.21 10.40
N GLU A 5 -7.39 -19.21 9.52
CA GLU A 5 -7.71 -18.10 8.63
C GLU A 5 -7.72 -16.71 9.30
N LYS A 6 -8.18 -16.62 10.56
CA LYS A 6 -8.26 -15.36 11.32
C LYS A 6 -6.96 -14.95 11.99
N THR A 7 -5.91 -15.77 11.94
CA THR A 7 -4.62 -15.44 12.54
C THR A 7 -4.07 -14.19 11.89
N LYS A 8 -3.83 -13.15 12.69
CA LYS A 8 -3.27 -11.87 12.23
C LYS A 8 -1.77 -12.03 12.00
N LEU A 9 -1.31 -11.73 10.79
CA LEU A 9 0.09 -11.89 10.38
C LEU A 9 0.78 -10.55 10.13
N VAL A 10 0.03 -9.57 9.62
CA VAL A 10 0.56 -8.25 9.27
C VAL A 10 -0.31 -7.17 9.90
N HIS A 11 0.33 -6.23 10.59
CA HIS A 11 -0.31 -5.00 11.06
C HIS A 11 0.59 -3.82 10.71
N ILE A 12 0.32 -3.21 9.57
CA ILE A 12 1.06 -2.06 9.03
C ILE A 12 0.09 -0.89 8.93
N ASN A 13 0.31 0.13 9.77
CA ASN A 13 -0.57 1.29 9.87
C ASN A 13 -2.04 0.87 10.15
N ASP A 14 -2.99 1.12 9.24
CA ASP A 14 -4.39 0.70 9.33
C ASP A 14 -4.69 -0.62 8.59
N ALA A 15 -3.71 -1.19 7.87
CA ALA A 15 -3.84 -2.49 7.23
C ALA A 15 -3.56 -3.62 8.23
N LEU A 16 -4.59 -4.39 8.56
CA LEU A 16 -4.52 -5.56 9.41
C LEU A 16 -4.86 -6.80 8.59
N LEU A 17 -3.84 -7.59 8.24
CA LEU A 17 -3.99 -8.77 7.38
C LEU A 17 -3.90 -10.05 8.20
N THR A 18 -4.90 -10.88 8.00
CA THR A 18 -5.00 -12.23 8.47
C THR A 18 -4.34 -13.21 7.50
N ASN A 19 -4.16 -14.45 7.94
CA ASN A 19 -3.72 -15.54 7.09
C ASN A 19 -4.59 -15.69 5.84
N ALA A 20 -5.92 -15.55 5.97
CA ALA A 20 -6.84 -15.60 4.83
C ALA A 20 -6.58 -14.49 3.80
N GLU A 21 -6.35 -13.26 4.23
CA GLU A 21 -6.07 -12.13 3.32
C GLU A 21 -4.70 -12.27 2.65
N MET A 22 -3.71 -12.80 3.38
CA MET A 22 -2.37 -13.07 2.86
C MET A 22 -2.34 -14.20 1.81
N ARG A 23 -3.37 -15.06 1.72
CA ARG A 23 -3.43 -16.15 0.71
C ARG A 23 -3.41 -15.65 -0.72
N CYS A 24 -3.86 -14.42 -0.99
CA CYS A 24 -3.74 -13.85 -2.33
C CYS A 24 -2.27 -13.72 -2.75
N LEU A 25 -1.31 -13.65 -1.83
CA LEU A 25 0.12 -13.58 -2.14
C LEU A 25 0.79 -14.96 -2.36
N THR A 26 0.02 -16.04 -2.22
CA THR A 26 0.54 -17.42 -2.30
C THR A 26 -0.07 -18.20 -3.46
N HIS A 27 -1.10 -17.63 -4.11
CA HIS A 27 -1.78 -18.20 -5.27
C HIS A 27 -1.66 -17.25 -6.47
N ASP A 28 -1.21 -17.78 -7.61
CA ASP A 28 -0.87 -16.98 -8.78
C ASP A 28 -2.11 -16.33 -9.44
N ASP A 29 -3.27 -16.99 -9.37
CA ASP A 29 -4.51 -16.61 -10.08
C ASP A 29 -5.50 -15.78 -9.21
N VAL A 30 -5.07 -15.32 -8.04
CA VAL A 30 -5.91 -14.55 -7.11
C VAL A 30 -5.59 -13.06 -7.21
N PHE A 31 -6.63 -12.23 -7.29
CA PHE A 31 -6.46 -10.78 -7.23
C PHE A 31 -5.92 -10.33 -5.87
N LEU A 32 -5.06 -9.32 -5.87
CA LEU A 32 -4.68 -8.67 -4.62
C LEU A 32 -5.88 -7.94 -4.02
N HIS A 33 -6.04 -8.08 -2.71
CA HIS A 33 -7.03 -7.36 -1.93
C HIS A 33 -6.55 -5.93 -1.63
N ASP A 34 -7.49 -5.02 -1.42
CA ASP A 34 -7.23 -3.62 -1.07
C ASP A 34 -6.27 -3.47 0.10
N ASP A 35 -6.44 -4.24 1.18
CA ASP A 35 -5.61 -4.12 2.38
C ASP A 35 -4.17 -4.61 2.13
N VAL A 36 -3.98 -5.61 1.26
CA VAL A 36 -2.65 -6.08 0.85
C VAL A 36 -1.93 -5.01 0.01
N ILE A 37 -2.66 -4.39 -0.91
CA ILE A 37 -2.16 -3.25 -1.70
C ILE A 37 -1.79 -2.09 -0.77
N ASN A 38 -2.66 -1.74 0.19
CA ASN A 38 -2.42 -0.64 1.13
C ASN A 38 -1.24 -0.92 2.05
N ALA A 39 -1.10 -2.15 2.56
CA ALA A 39 0.05 -2.55 3.36
C ALA A 39 1.37 -2.32 2.61
N TYR A 40 1.43 -2.69 1.32
CA TYR A 40 2.62 -2.43 0.51
C TYR A 40 2.82 -0.96 0.17
N ILE A 41 1.73 -0.22 -0.06
CA ILE A 41 1.79 1.25 -0.24
C ILE A 41 2.46 1.90 0.97
N TYR A 42 2.20 1.44 2.20
CA TYR A 42 2.91 1.93 3.37
C TYR A 42 4.39 1.56 3.37
N CYS A 43 4.74 0.34 2.96
CA CYS A 43 6.14 -0.07 2.82
C CYS A 43 6.91 0.82 1.84
N ILE A 44 6.37 1.07 0.64
CA ILE A 44 7.02 1.95 -0.34
C ILE A 44 7.01 3.41 0.10
N SER A 45 5.94 3.87 0.77
CA SER A 45 5.84 5.24 1.27
C SER A 45 6.83 5.52 2.42
N ALA A 46 7.28 4.51 3.16
CA ALA A 46 8.30 4.68 4.19
C ALA A 46 9.72 4.83 3.63
N GLN A 47 9.94 4.52 2.35
CA GLN A 47 11.25 4.61 1.73
C GLN A 47 11.48 6.02 1.16
N GLU A 48 12.39 6.78 1.77
CA GLU A 48 12.65 8.18 1.41
C GLU A 48 13.02 8.37 -0.08
N HIS A 49 13.79 7.44 -0.65
CA HIS A 49 14.16 7.48 -2.06
C HIS A 49 12.96 7.23 -3.01
N LEU A 50 11.89 6.60 -2.53
CA LEU A 50 10.64 6.42 -3.28
C LEU A 50 9.67 7.60 -3.14
N GLN A 51 9.90 8.49 -2.16
CA GLN A 51 9.14 9.74 -2.03
C GLN A 51 9.64 10.85 -2.96
N ASN A 52 10.87 10.75 -3.47
CA ASN A 52 11.49 11.76 -4.32
C ASN A 52 11.89 11.13 -5.66
N ARG A 53 11.19 11.51 -6.73
CA ARG A 53 11.40 10.99 -8.09
C ARG A 53 12.01 12.06 -8.98
N ALA A 54 12.35 11.67 -10.21
CA ALA A 54 12.91 12.59 -11.20
C ALA A 54 12.00 13.80 -11.47
N ASP A 55 10.68 13.59 -11.50
CA ASP A 55 9.71 14.68 -11.66
C ASP A 55 9.25 15.36 -10.37
N GLY A 56 9.79 14.96 -9.21
CA GLY A 56 9.60 15.65 -7.95
C GLY A 56 9.07 14.76 -6.83
N LYS A 57 8.56 15.40 -5.78
CA LYS A 57 8.05 14.76 -4.57
C LYS A 57 6.73 14.07 -4.85
N VAL A 58 6.56 12.86 -4.34
CA VAL A 58 5.40 11.99 -4.61
C VAL A 58 4.58 11.74 -3.36
N HIS A 59 3.27 11.86 -3.49
CA HIS A 59 2.32 11.29 -2.56
C HIS A 59 1.71 10.02 -3.16
N ILE A 60 1.78 8.90 -2.45
CA ILE A 60 1.14 7.64 -2.86
C ILE A 60 -0.13 7.45 -2.03
N ALA A 61 -1.29 7.54 -2.68
CA ALA A 61 -2.57 7.41 -2.02
C ALA A 61 -2.95 5.94 -1.84
N SER A 62 -3.69 5.64 -0.77
CA SER A 62 -4.28 4.32 -0.55
C SER A 62 -5.45 4.06 -1.49
N THR A 63 -5.84 2.78 -1.62
CA THR A 63 -7.04 2.38 -2.38
C THR A 63 -8.31 3.01 -1.81
N PHE A 64 -8.37 3.16 -0.48
CA PHE A 64 -9.46 3.84 0.20
C PHE A 64 -9.62 5.28 -0.29
N VAL A 65 -8.52 6.03 -0.36
CA VAL A 65 -8.55 7.44 -0.82
C VAL A 65 -9.08 7.52 -2.25
N SER A 66 -8.61 6.68 -3.16
CA SER A 66 -9.12 6.63 -4.53
C SER A 66 -10.62 6.27 -4.60
N SER A 67 -11.08 5.38 -3.71
CA SER A 67 -12.50 5.00 -3.64
C SER A 67 -13.41 6.13 -3.16
N LEU A 68 -12.90 7.06 -2.33
CA LEU A 68 -13.68 8.20 -1.86
C LEU A 68 -14.12 9.11 -3.00
N PHE A 69 -13.29 9.25 -4.03
CA PHE A 69 -13.60 10.10 -5.19
C PHE A 69 -14.70 9.51 -6.07
N LYS A 70 -15.02 8.22 -5.93
CA LYS A 70 -16.11 7.60 -6.69
C LYS A 70 -17.49 7.77 -6.03
N LYS A 71 -17.56 8.42 -4.87
CA LYS A 71 -18.82 8.67 -4.17
C LYS A 71 -19.54 9.87 -4.79
N ASP A 72 -20.83 9.71 -5.07
CA ASP A 72 -21.65 10.78 -5.65
C ASP A 72 -21.91 11.92 -4.66
N LYS A 73 -22.12 11.57 -3.38
CA LYS A 73 -22.46 12.49 -2.30
C LYS A 73 -21.28 12.65 -1.34
N ILE A 74 -21.01 13.90 -0.98
CA ILE A 74 -20.02 14.28 0.02
C ILE A 74 -20.77 14.82 1.22
N ASP A 75 -20.51 14.24 2.39
CA ASP A 75 -21.07 14.71 3.66
C ASP A 75 -20.27 15.95 4.13
N PRO A 76 -20.94 17.08 4.44
CA PRO A 76 -20.30 18.25 5.05
C PRO A 76 -19.39 17.95 6.25
N ALA A 77 -19.71 16.94 7.06
CA ALA A 77 -18.89 16.51 8.19
C ALA A 77 -17.46 16.09 7.75
N THR A 78 -17.31 15.67 6.49
CA THR A 78 -16.02 15.24 5.94
C THR A 78 -15.16 16.37 5.37
N HIS A 79 -15.68 17.61 5.30
CA HIS A 79 -14.97 18.74 4.68
C HIS A 79 -13.58 18.97 5.29
N ARG A 80 -13.43 18.85 6.60
CA ARG A 80 -12.12 18.98 7.27
C ARG A 80 -11.11 17.95 6.76
N HIS A 81 -11.54 16.71 6.57
CA HIS A 81 -10.70 15.65 6.00
C HIS A 81 -10.43 15.86 4.51
N ILE A 82 -11.38 16.44 3.77
CA ILE A 82 -11.18 16.84 2.36
C ILE A 82 -10.08 17.88 2.26
N VAL A 83 -10.15 18.96 3.05
CA VAL A 83 -9.14 20.02 3.07
C VAL A 83 -7.77 19.46 3.44
N LYS A 84 -7.69 18.62 4.49
CA LYS A 84 -6.43 17.97 4.90
C LYS A 84 -5.81 17.19 3.74
N ARG A 85 -6.61 16.35 3.07
CA ARG A 85 -6.15 15.52 1.94
C ARG A 85 -5.71 16.37 0.74
N VAL A 86 -6.51 17.37 0.37
CA VAL A 86 -6.16 18.28 -0.73
C VAL A 86 -4.87 19.04 -0.43
N ASN A 87 -4.73 19.58 0.77
CA ASN A 87 -3.50 20.24 1.18
C ASN A 87 -2.30 19.29 1.09
N THR A 88 -2.44 18.04 1.55
CA THR A 88 -1.40 17.01 1.38
C THR A 88 -1.07 16.79 -0.10
N PHE A 89 -2.05 16.72 -1.00
CA PHE A 89 -1.78 16.54 -2.43
C PHE A 89 -1.01 17.73 -3.03
N LEU A 90 -1.39 18.96 -2.66
CA LEU A 90 -0.74 20.19 -3.15
C LEU A 90 0.67 20.40 -2.61
N GLU A 91 1.06 19.69 -1.55
CA GLU A 91 2.44 19.64 -1.03
C GLU A 91 3.37 18.74 -1.86
N HIS A 92 2.86 18.04 -2.88
CA HIS A 92 3.61 17.10 -3.72
C HIS A 92 3.51 17.49 -5.21
N ASP A 93 4.54 17.14 -5.98
CA ASP A 93 4.62 17.41 -7.42
C ASP A 93 3.86 16.33 -8.23
N MET A 94 3.78 15.12 -7.67
CA MET A 94 2.97 14.03 -8.21
C MET A 94 2.11 13.35 -7.14
N VAL A 95 0.90 12.94 -7.53
CA VAL A 95 0.00 12.14 -6.70
C VAL A 95 -0.35 10.84 -7.42
N PHE A 96 0.02 9.73 -6.81
CA PHE A 96 -0.19 8.38 -7.33
C PHE A 96 -1.50 7.85 -6.75
N LEU A 97 -2.46 7.55 -7.64
CA LEU A 97 -3.80 7.09 -7.30
C LEU A 97 -4.00 5.67 -7.86
N PRO A 98 -4.09 4.62 -7.02
CA PRO A 98 -4.53 3.31 -7.47
C PRO A 98 -5.99 3.40 -7.93
N VAL A 99 -6.30 3.00 -9.16
CA VAL A 99 -7.66 3.01 -9.70
C VAL A 99 -8.10 1.59 -9.98
N ASN A 100 -9.28 1.26 -9.46
CA ASN A 100 -9.89 -0.05 -9.67
C ASN A 100 -11.07 0.05 -10.64
N ILE A 101 -11.10 -0.72 -11.73
CA ILE A 101 -12.28 -0.85 -12.60
C ILE A 101 -13.21 -1.88 -11.97
N ARG A 102 -14.39 -1.47 -11.45
CA ARG A 102 -15.50 -2.37 -11.03
C ARG A 102 -15.11 -3.65 -10.26
N LYS A 103 -14.08 -3.59 -9.41
CA LYS A 103 -13.47 -4.70 -8.67
C LYS A 103 -12.86 -5.82 -9.54
N CYS A 104 -12.51 -5.53 -10.80
CA CYS A 104 -11.95 -6.51 -11.74
C CYS A 104 -10.55 -6.18 -12.26
N HIS A 105 -10.12 -4.91 -12.25
CA HIS A 105 -8.81 -4.52 -12.78
C HIS A 105 -8.21 -3.36 -12.00
N TRP A 106 -6.92 -3.47 -11.66
CA TRP A 106 -6.14 -2.41 -11.00
C TRP A 106 -5.15 -1.79 -11.97
N TYR A 107 -5.07 -0.45 -11.98
CA TYR A 107 -4.06 0.30 -12.70
C TYR A 107 -3.71 1.57 -11.92
N LEU A 108 -2.60 2.23 -12.30
CA LEU A 108 -2.13 3.43 -11.64
C LEU A 108 -2.47 4.67 -12.47
N SER A 109 -3.09 5.67 -11.83
CA SER A 109 -3.18 7.03 -12.35
C SER A 109 -2.20 7.92 -11.60
N VAL A 110 -1.41 8.73 -12.31
CA VAL A 110 -0.49 9.70 -11.72
C VAL A 110 -0.91 11.10 -12.13
N ILE A 111 -1.26 11.92 -11.15
CA ILE A 111 -1.47 13.35 -11.37
C ILE A 111 -0.09 13.99 -11.32
N ASN A 112 0.45 14.38 -12.47
CA ASN A 112 1.77 15.01 -12.57
C ASN A 112 1.59 16.51 -12.79
N ALA A 113 1.71 17.28 -11.70
CA ALA A 113 1.42 18.71 -11.69
C ALA A 113 2.46 19.54 -12.46
N LYS A 114 3.72 19.07 -12.47
CA LYS A 114 4.81 19.69 -13.22
C LYS A 114 4.55 19.64 -14.73
N LYS A 115 4.04 18.52 -15.23
CA LYS A 115 3.71 18.31 -16.65
C LYS A 115 2.27 18.69 -17.03
N ARG A 116 1.40 18.92 -16.04
CA ARG A 116 -0.04 19.13 -16.25
C ARG A 116 -0.69 17.94 -16.99
N GLU A 117 -0.31 16.74 -16.56
CA GLU A 117 -0.75 15.47 -17.14
C GLU A 117 -1.47 14.60 -16.11
N ILE A 118 -2.46 13.85 -16.58
CA ILE A 118 -2.96 12.65 -15.91
C ILE A 118 -2.32 11.45 -16.63
N GLN A 119 -1.32 10.84 -16.03
CA GLN A 119 -0.58 9.75 -16.63
C GLN A 119 -1.21 8.42 -16.23
N VAL A 120 -1.51 7.56 -17.20
CA VAL A 120 -2.17 6.27 -16.97
C VAL A 120 -1.17 5.15 -17.25
N LEU A 121 -0.89 4.37 -16.21
CA LEU A 121 -0.06 3.17 -16.27
C LEU A 121 -0.97 1.96 -16.09
N ASP A 122 -1.50 1.49 -17.21
CA ASP A 122 -2.39 0.34 -17.29
C ASP A 122 -1.68 -0.83 -17.98
N SER A 123 -1.42 -1.91 -17.23
CA SER A 123 -0.70 -3.08 -17.73
C SER A 123 -1.43 -3.84 -18.83
N LEU A 124 -2.74 -3.62 -19.00
CA LEU A 124 -3.55 -4.14 -20.11
C LEU A 124 -3.63 -3.17 -21.31
N GLY A 125 -2.91 -2.04 -21.25
CA GLY A 125 -2.83 -1.06 -22.33
C GLY A 125 -4.11 -0.24 -22.50
N VAL A 126 -4.32 0.30 -23.72
CA VAL A 126 -5.43 1.23 -24.01
C VAL A 126 -6.78 0.56 -24.30
N GLY A 127 -6.86 -0.76 -24.22
CA GLY A 127 -8.03 -1.55 -24.64
C GLY A 127 -9.24 -1.48 -23.70
N MET A 128 -9.08 -0.99 -22.47
CA MET A 128 -10.15 -0.93 -21.47
C MET A 128 -10.77 0.47 -21.35
N GLY A 129 -12.09 0.52 -21.14
CA GLY A 129 -12.81 1.77 -20.93
C GLY A 129 -12.41 2.48 -19.63
N ARG A 130 -12.34 3.82 -19.66
CA ARG A 130 -11.85 4.65 -18.54
C ARG A 130 -12.94 5.41 -17.78
N SER A 131 -14.14 4.84 -17.67
CA SER A 131 -15.22 5.44 -16.87
C SER A 131 -14.79 5.62 -15.41
N ASP A 132 -14.04 4.66 -14.87
CA ASP A 132 -13.54 4.70 -13.50
C ASP A 132 -12.55 5.83 -13.25
N LEU A 133 -11.64 6.10 -14.20
CA LEU A 133 -10.74 7.25 -14.12
C LEU A 133 -11.54 8.55 -14.14
N THR A 134 -12.51 8.66 -15.05
CA THR A 134 -13.35 9.85 -15.19
C THR A 134 -14.08 10.16 -13.88
N MET A 135 -14.68 9.14 -13.25
CA MET A 135 -15.34 9.28 -11.95
C MET A 135 -14.35 9.70 -10.86
N THR A 136 -13.18 9.07 -10.80
CA THR A 136 -12.13 9.43 -9.83
C THR A 136 -11.66 10.87 -9.99
N LEU A 137 -11.43 11.35 -11.21
CA LEU A 137 -11.01 12.74 -11.47
C LEU A 137 -12.13 13.73 -11.13
N GLN A 138 -13.39 13.42 -11.47
CA GLN A 138 -14.53 14.25 -11.10
C GLN A 138 -14.71 14.36 -9.58
N GLY A 139 -14.52 13.27 -8.85
CA GLY A 139 -14.56 13.31 -7.38
C GLY A 139 -13.42 14.13 -6.78
N LEU A 140 -12.22 14.00 -7.32
CA LEU A 140 -11.10 14.81 -6.89
C LEU A 140 -11.32 16.29 -7.20
N ASP A 141 -11.85 16.63 -8.37
CA ASP A 141 -12.21 18.01 -8.75
C ASP A 141 -13.26 18.60 -7.78
N LYS A 142 -14.27 17.83 -7.39
CA LYS A 142 -15.22 18.23 -6.32
C LYS A 142 -14.50 18.49 -5.00
N HIS A 143 -13.58 17.61 -4.61
CA HIS A 143 -12.80 17.77 -3.38
C HIS A 143 -11.91 19.03 -3.42
N LEU A 144 -11.27 19.32 -4.56
CA LEU A 144 -10.49 20.54 -4.77
C LEU A 144 -11.36 21.79 -4.63
N LYS A 145 -12.55 21.80 -5.23
CA LYS A 145 -13.52 22.91 -5.13
C LYS A 145 -13.98 23.13 -3.70
N ILE A 146 -14.40 22.07 -3.00
CA ILE A 146 -14.77 22.14 -1.58
C ILE A 146 -13.61 22.67 -0.76
N ALA A 147 -12.39 22.17 -0.99
CA ALA A 147 -11.23 22.63 -0.24
C ALA A 147 -10.94 24.12 -0.48
N CYS A 148 -11.05 24.62 -1.72
CA CYS A 148 -10.82 26.03 -2.05
C CYS A 148 -11.73 27.00 -1.26
N ASP A 149 -12.94 26.56 -0.90
CA ASP A 149 -13.90 27.37 -0.15
C ASP A 149 -13.64 27.37 1.37
N MET A 150 -12.72 26.54 1.86
CA MET A 150 -12.45 26.36 3.29
C MET A 150 -11.28 27.22 3.77
N PRO A 151 -11.36 27.79 4.98
CA PRO A 151 -10.34 28.73 5.49
C PRO A 151 -8.96 28.09 5.71
N GLU A 152 -8.88 26.78 5.94
CA GLU A 152 -7.63 26.06 6.14
C GLU A 152 -6.94 25.63 4.83
N PHE A 153 -7.49 26.01 3.67
CA PHE A 153 -6.92 25.69 2.37
C PHE A 153 -5.55 26.30 2.15
N LYS A 154 -4.62 25.50 1.64
CA LYS A 154 -3.26 25.90 1.32
C LYS A 154 -3.00 25.64 -0.15
N ARG A 155 -3.01 26.71 -0.95
CA ARG A 155 -2.85 26.62 -2.41
C ARG A 155 -1.51 26.05 -2.86
N GLY A 156 -0.44 26.36 -2.12
CA GLY A 156 0.94 26.04 -2.53
C GLY A 156 1.32 26.64 -3.89
N ASP A 157 2.48 26.24 -4.41
CA ASP A 157 3.04 26.71 -5.69
C ASP A 157 3.42 25.58 -6.66
N ARG A 158 3.41 24.32 -6.20
CA ARG A 158 3.76 23.14 -7.02
C ARG A 158 2.82 22.90 -8.19
N TRP A 159 1.52 23.13 -7.99
CA TRP A 159 0.49 22.94 -9.00
C TRP A 159 0.19 24.27 -9.68
N GLN A 160 0.39 24.35 -11.00
CA GLN A 160 0.19 25.59 -11.77
C GLN A 160 -1.27 26.06 -11.73
N ASP A 161 -2.20 25.12 -11.86
CA ASP A 161 -3.64 25.32 -11.73
C ASP A 161 -4.27 24.11 -11.00
N LEU A 162 -5.56 24.19 -10.70
CA LEU A 162 -6.33 23.11 -10.05
C LEU A 162 -7.35 22.49 -11.01
N ASP A 163 -7.29 22.84 -12.30
CA ASP A 163 -8.25 22.44 -13.32
C ASP A 163 -7.87 21.07 -13.92
N ILE A 164 -7.76 20.09 -13.03
CA ILE A 164 -7.28 18.74 -13.36
C ILE A 164 -8.14 18.04 -14.42
N MET A 165 -9.40 18.46 -14.58
CA MET A 165 -10.31 17.92 -15.58
C MET A 165 -9.92 18.32 -17.01
N ASN A 166 -9.16 19.41 -17.17
CA ASN A 166 -8.63 19.90 -18.45
C ASN A 166 -7.15 19.55 -18.65
N TRP A 167 -6.56 18.73 -17.77
CA TRP A 167 -5.21 18.21 -17.95
C TRP A 167 -5.21 17.07 -18.97
N THR A 168 -4.11 16.94 -19.71
CA THR A 168 -4.05 15.92 -20.77
C THR A 168 -3.91 14.54 -20.14
N VAL A 169 -4.78 13.61 -20.54
CA VAL A 169 -4.66 12.20 -20.15
C VAL A 169 -3.67 11.53 -21.11
N VAL A 170 -2.60 10.93 -20.56
CA VAL A 170 -1.52 10.32 -21.34
C VAL A 170 -1.32 8.87 -20.93
N ASP A 171 -1.59 7.96 -21.85
CA ASP A 171 -1.31 6.53 -21.67
C ASP A 171 0.18 6.24 -21.83
N LYS A 172 0.80 5.71 -20.77
CA LYS A 172 2.23 5.41 -20.76
C LYS A 172 2.54 4.00 -21.28
N PHE A 173 1.53 3.13 -21.34
CA PHE A 173 1.60 1.84 -22.02
C PHE A 173 0.61 1.81 -23.19
N GLN A 174 1.14 1.68 -24.41
CA GLN A 174 0.32 1.56 -25.61
C GLN A 174 -0.16 0.13 -25.81
N GLU A 175 0.74 -0.83 -25.61
CA GLU A 175 0.47 -2.27 -25.72
C GLU A 175 0.38 -2.93 -24.33
N PRO A 176 -0.40 -4.02 -24.19
CA PRO A 176 -0.45 -4.80 -22.97
C PRO A 176 0.92 -5.40 -22.62
N ILE A 177 1.33 -5.27 -21.36
CA ILE A 177 2.50 -5.95 -20.77
C ILE A 177 2.10 -7.09 -19.83
N GLN A 178 0.85 -7.05 -19.36
CA GLN A 178 0.20 -8.14 -18.64
C GLN A 178 -0.49 -9.07 -19.63
N THR A 179 -0.39 -10.37 -19.36
CA THR A 179 -0.95 -11.43 -20.19
C THR A 179 -1.94 -12.33 -19.44
N ASP A 180 -1.95 -12.28 -18.10
CA ASP A 180 -2.95 -12.95 -17.26
C ASP A 180 -4.09 -12.00 -16.85
N SER A 181 -5.07 -12.51 -16.09
CA SER A 181 -6.12 -11.67 -15.52
C SER A 181 -5.81 -11.16 -14.10
N ALA A 182 -4.98 -11.85 -13.32
CA ALA A 182 -4.90 -11.68 -11.86
C ALA A 182 -3.75 -10.76 -11.38
N SER A 183 -2.75 -10.50 -12.22
CA SER A 183 -1.52 -9.78 -11.83
C SER A 183 -1.63 -8.26 -11.91
N CYS A 184 -2.78 -7.69 -12.28
CA CYS A 184 -2.96 -6.24 -12.41
C CYS A 184 -2.55 -5.45 -11.16
N GLY A 185 -2.89 -5.95 -9.97
CA GLY A 185 -2.46 -5.35 -8.71
C GLY A 185 -0.94 -5.34 -8.55
N LEU A 186 -0.25 -6.40 -8.96
CA LEU A 186 1.21 -6.52 -8.90
C LEU A 186 1.90 -5.58 -9.89
N PHE A 187 1.41 -5.52 -11.13
CA PHE A 187 1.88 -4.57 -12.13
C PHE A 187 1.70 -3.11 -11.65
N MET A 188 0.54 -2.79 -11.06
CA MET A 188 0.28 -1.48 -10.49
C MET A 188 1.28 -1.13 -9.37
N LEU A 189 1.57 -2.07 -8.46
CA LEU A 189 2.55 -1.84 -7.39
C LEU A 189 3.97 -1.62 -7.93
N ASN A 190 4.40 -2.40 -8.94
CA ASN A 190 5.67 -2.16 -9.63
C ASN A 190 5.70 -0.79 -10.34
N CYS A 191 4.59 -0.37 -10.93
CA CYS A 191 4.47 0.98 -11.49
C CYS A 191 4.62 2.04 -10.39
N MET A 192 4.02 1.87 -9.22
CA MET A 192 4.19 2.82 -8.10
C MET A 192 5.63 2.88 -7.61
N GLU A 193 6.32 1.74 -7.58
CA GLU A 193 7.70 1.64 -7.11
C GLU A 193 8.70 2.28 -8.09
N TYR A 194 8.53 2.04 -9.39
CA TYR A 194 9.53 2.40 -10.40
C TYR A 194 9.17 3.60 -11.27
N TRP A 195 7.94 4.13 -11.24
CA TRP A 195 7.59 5.28 -12.07
C TRP A 195 8.28 6.56 -11.59
N THR A 196 9.06 7.18 -12.48
CA THR A 196 9.81 8.39 -12.20
C THR A 196 9.04 9.69 -12.48
N GLY A 197 7.86 9.58 -13.08
CA GLY A 197 7.10 10.67 -13.70
C GLY A 197 7.23 10.76 -15.22
N ASP A 198 8.17 10.01 -15.81
CA ASP A 198 8.39 9.96 -17.26
C ASP A 198 8.67 8.57 -17.81
N ILE A 199 9.52 7.82 -17.11
CA ILE A 199 9.94 6.46 -17.46
C ILE A 199 9.91 5.57 -16.21
N LEU A 200 9.95 4.26 -16.40
CA LEU A 200 10.23 3.33 -15.31
C LEU A 200 11.73 3.31 -15.03
N SER A 201 12.12 3.41 -13.75
CA SER A 201 13.52 3.33 -13.32
C SER A 201 14.08 1.91 -13.35
N ASP A 202 13.20 0.91 -13.41
CA ASP A 202 13.54 -0.50 -13.56
C ASP A 202 12.51 -1.19 -14.48
N ASN A 203 12.89 -2.32 -15.05
CA ASN A 203 12.05 -3.09 -15.97
C ASN A 203 11.43 -4.28 -15.24
N PHE A 204 10.15 -4.55 -15.53
CA PHE A 204 9.46 -5.74 -15.07
C PHE A 204 8.54 -6.27 -16.18
N THR A 205 8.30 -7.58 -16.15
CA THR A 205 7.52 -8.30 -17.14
C THR A 205 6.57 -9.28 -16.46
N GLN A 206 5.68 -9.90 -17.22
CA GLN A 206 4.82 -10.97 -16.71
C GLN A 206 5.57 -12.08 -15.98
N LYS A 207 6.80 -12.42 -16.43
CA LYS A 207 7.59 -13.52 -15.85
C LYS A 207 7.99 -13.25 -14.41
N ASP A 208 8.08 -11.98 -14.03
CA ASP A 208 8.54 -11.54 -12.71
C ASP A 208 7.39 -11.54 -11.69
N MET A 209 6.12 -11.51 -12.14
CA MET A 209 4.95 -11.34 -11.26
C MET A 209 4.82 -12.44 -10.21
N LYS A 210 5.15 -13.69 -10.56
CA LYS A 210 5.08 -14.82 -9.62
C LYS A 210 6.09 -14.67 -8.47
N GLU A 211 7.31 -14.30 -8.80
CA GLU A 211 8.36 -14.09 -7.80
C GLU A 211 8.07 -12.83 -6.99
N PHE A 212 7.65 -11.74 -7.64
CA PHE A 212 7.27 -10.50 -6.98
C PHE A 212 6.10 -10.71 -6.00
N ARG A 213 5.08 -11.50 -6.37
CA ARG A 213 3.96 -11.85 -5.47
C ARG A 213 4.44 -12.50 -4.17
N ARG A 214 5.41 -13.42 -4.26
CA ARG A 214 5.99 -14.09 -3.09
C ARG A 214 6.88 -13.14 -2.29
N LYS A 215 7.74 -12.37 -2.97
CA LYS A 215 8.54 -11.31 -2.36
C LYS A 215 7.67 -10.33 -1.59
N LEU A 216 6.51 -9.99 -2.12
CA LEU A 216 5.55 -9.12 -1.47
C LEU A 216 5.09 -9.71 -0.12
N ALA A 217 4.76 -11.00 -0.04
CA ALA A 217 4.43 -11.65 1.23
C ALA A 217 5.58 -11.52 2.25
N VAL A 218 6.80 -11.80 1.81
CA VAL A 218 8.01 -11.67 2.62
C VAL A 218 8.18 -10.24 3.13
N ILE A 219 8.09 -9.25 2.24
CA ILE A 219 8.25 -7.84 2.60
C ILE A 219 7.23 -7.43 3.65
N LEU A 220 5.96 -7.81 3.50
CA LEU A 220 4.91 -7.46 4.46
C LEU A 220 5.11 -8.14 5.82
N LEU A 221 5.64 -9.36 5.85
CA LEU A 221 5.90 -10.09 7.09
C LEU A 221 7.16 -9.54 7.81
N GLU A 222 8.21 -9.23 7.05
CA GLU A 222 9.54 -8.91 7.55
C GLU A 222 9.86 -7.41 7.64
N THR A 223 8.99 -6.54 7.13
CA THR A 223 9.20 -5.10 7.29
C THR A 223 9.12 -4.69 8.77
N GLU A 224 10.00 -3.78 9.20
CA GLU A 224 9.94 -3.17 10.54
C GLU A 224 8.65 -2.38 10.80
N LEU A 225 7.89 -2.07 9.73
CA LEU A 225 6.58 -1.45 9.85
C LEU A 225 5.50 -2.42 10.36
N ASN A 226 5.73 -3.73 10.24
CA ASN A 226 4.80 -4.74 10.71
C ASN A 226 4.90 -4.85 12.23
N LYS A 227 3.89 -4.32 12.94
CA LYS A 227 3.83 -4.36 14.41
C LYS A 227 3.74 -5.79 14.97
N LEU A 228 3.45 -6.78 14.13
CA LEU A 228 3.38 -8.20 14.51
C LEU A 228 4.68 -8.96 14.20
N LYS A 229 5.67 -8.32 13.55
CA LYS A 229 6.98 -8.95 13.30
C LYS A 229 7.60 -9.44 14.61
N GLY A 230 8.08 -10.68 14.63
CA GLY A 230 8.66 -11.31 15.81
C GLY A 230 7.66 -11.63 16.95
N SER A 231 6.35 -11.40 16.76
CA SER A 231 5.35 -11.77 17.76
C SER A 231 5.25 -13.29 17.93
N PRO A 232 4.95 -13.82 19.14
CA PRO A 232 4.77 -15.25 19.40
C PRO A 232 3.63 -15.92 18.61
N ILE A 233 2.89 -15.17 17.80
CA ILE A 233 1.81 -15.63 16.91
C ILE A 233 2.38 -16.51 15.78
N TYR A 234 3.70 -16.50 15.55
CA TYR A 234 4.39 -17.55 14.80
C TYR A 234 4.28 -18.95 15.48
N TYR A 235 3.84 -19.03 16.75
CA TYR A 235 3.85 -20.24 17.58
C TYR A 235 2.63 -20.47 18.50
N GLN A 236 1.51 -19.77 18.33
CA GLN A 236 0.32 -20.04 19.16
C GLN A 236 -0.88 -20.45 18.31
N ALA A 237 -0.99 -21.77 18.12
CA ALA A 237 -2.28 -22.40 17.93
C ALA A 237 -2.94 -22.59 19.31
N ASP A 238 -4.23 -22.31 19.33
CA ASP A 238 -5.21 -22.68 20.36
C ASP A 238 -5.03 -22.00 21.73
N ASN A 239 -5.81 -20.94 21.96
CA ASN A 239 -6.55 -20.70 23.20
C ASN A 239 -7.46 -19.47 23.03
N GLU A 240 -8.67 -19.68 22.51
CA GLU A 240 -9.82 -18.85 22.89
C GLU A 240 -10.84 -19.75 23.58
N GLU A 241 -10.69 -19.89 24.90
CA GLU A 241 -11.82 -20.25 25.75
C GLU A 241 -12.76 -19.04 25.85
N ASN A 242 -13.97 -19.24 25.30
CA ASN A 242 -15.24 -18.66 25.71
C ASN A 242 -15.19 -17.49 26.71
N VAL A 243 -15.48 -16.28 26.23
CA VAL A 243 -16.20 -15.30 27.03
C VAL A 243 -17.43 -14.84 26.25
N SER A 244 -18.57 -15.20 26.82
CA SER A 244 -19.93 -14.94 26.39
C SER A 244 -20.25 -13.45 26.23
N ASP A 245 -21.08 -13.19 25.24
CA ASP A 245 -22.02 -12.07 25.05
C ASP A 245 -22.08 -11.03 26.18
N ASN A 246 -21.79 -9.78 25.81
CA ASN A 246 -22.62 -8.64 26.19
C ASN A 246 -22.56 -7.59 25.08
N GLU A 247 -23.66 -7.49 24.34
CA GLU A 247 -24.00 -6.31 23.55
C GLU A 247 -24.16 -5.11 24.48
N GLU A 248 -23.30 -4.10 24.34
CA GLU A 248 -23.68 -2.73 24.68
C GLU A 248 -23.25 -1.79 23.55
N ASN A 249 -24.27 -1.13 22.99
CA ASN A 249 -24.16 -0.02 22.06
C ASN A 249 -23.27 1.10 22.63
N VAL A 250 -22.23 1.50 21.90
CA VAL A 250 -21.65 2.84 22.05
C VAL A 250 -21.34 3.44 20.67
N SER A 251 -21.92 4.61 20.47
CA SER A 251 -21.86 5.49 19.32
C SER A 251 -20.48 6.12 19.08
N ASP A 252 -20.18 6.29 17.79
CA ASP A 252 -19.57 7.46 17.14
C ASP A 252 -18.91 8.52 18.05
N SER A 253 -17.57 8.54 18.12
CA SER A 253 -16.73 9.75 18.15
C SER A 253 -15.23 9.41 18.30
N ASP A 254 -14.45 9.93 17.34
CA ASP A 254 -13.08 10.48 17.43
C ASP A 254 -12.10 9.97 18.50
N VAL A 255 -10.92 9.48 18.06
CA VAL A 255 -9.65 9.80 18.76
C VAL A 255 -8.49 9.98 17.78
N GLU A 256 -7.98 11.20 17.78
CA GLU A 256 -6.77 11.71 17.14
C GLU A 256 -5.56 11.58 18.10
N PHE A 257 -4.35 11.38 17.55
CA PHE A 257 -3.01 11.69 18.10
C PHE A 257 -2.41 10.93 19.32
N LEU A 258 -1.21 10.38 19.11
CA LEU A 258 -0.18 10.21 20.14
C LEU A 258 1.22 10.59 19.61
N GLU A 259 1.48 11.88 19.45
CA GLU A 259 2.80 12.46 19.72
C GLU A 259 2.73 13.13 21.10
N ASP A 260 3.04 12.40 22.18
CA ASP A 260 3.54 13.02 23.43
C ASP A 260 3.95 11.97 24.48
N ARG A 261 5.02 11.21 24.23
CA ARG A 261 5.78 10.51 25.29
C ARG A 261 7.28 10.42 24.96
N LYS A 262 7.91 11.57 24.69
CA LYS A 262 9.35 11.76 24.92
C LYS A 262 9.53 12.72 26.10
N ARG A 263 9.74 12.17 27.30
CA ARG A 263 10.64 12.69 28.35
C ARG A 263 10.44 11.92 29.67
N LYS A 264 11.50 11.20 30.04
CA LYS A 264 11.95 10.73 31.38
C LYS A 264 12.07 9.22 31.49
N ARG A 265 13.28 8.72 31.23
CA ARG A 265 14.15 8.11 32.25
C ARG A 265 15.53 7.87 31.66
N GLN A 266 16.52 8.50 32.28
CA GLN A 266 17.95 8.32 32.09
C GLN A 266 18.52 7.91 33.45
N ASP A 267 19.69 7.27 33.41
CA ASP A 267 20.58 6.79 34.48
C ASP A 267 20.42 5.28 34.79
N SER A 268 21.48 4.44 34.79
CA SER A 268 22.93 4.67 34.64
C SER A 268 23.72 3.32 34.59
N HIS A 269 24.92 3.36 33.98
CA HIS A 269 26.19 2.63 34.27
C HIS A 269 26.27 1.08 34.11
N ASP A 270 27.37 0.43 33.72
CA ASP A 270 28.75 0.78 33.27
C ASP A 270 29.45 -0.52 32.78
N GLY A 271 30.54 -0.43 32.00
CA GLY A 271 31.69 -1.36 32.13
C GLY A 271 32.16 -2.27 30.96
N ALA A 272 33.00 -1.70 30.08
CA ALA A 272 34.32 -2.12 29.54
C ALA A 272 34.69 -3.53 28.97
N GLU A 273 35.33 -3.48 27.77
CA GLU A 273 36.53 -4.19 27.21
C GLU A 273 36.62 -5.74 27.19
N ASP A 274 37.32 -6.44 26.30
CA ASP A 274 38.03 -6.31 25.01
C ASP A 274 38.37 -7.77 24.59
N LYS A 275 38.52 -8.03 23.28
CA LYS A 275 39.46 -8.96 22.61
C LYS A 275 38.88 -9.65 21.37
N SER A 276 39.42 -9.24 20.21
CA SER A 276 39.56 -10.11 19.02
C SER A 276 40.88 -10.90 19.14
N PRO A 277 41.04 -12.10 18.53
CA PRO A 277 41.36 -12.15 17.09
C PRO A 277 40.97 -13.43 16.29
N LEU A 278 41.05 -13.29 14.96
CA LEU A 278 41.36 -14.29 13.90
C LEU A 278 40.26 -15.13 13.21
N ARG A 279 39.89 -14.62 12.02
CA ARG A 279 39.49 -15.25 10.74
C ARG A 279 39.61 -16.78 10.59
N ASN A 280 38.51 -17.42 10.17
CA ASN A 280 38.30 -17.90 8.79
C ASN A 280 36.81 -18.27 8.56
N PRO A 281 36.34 -18.32 7.30
CA PRO A 281 34.99 -17.89 6.93
C PRO A 281 33.98 -19.01 7.12
N ILE A 282 32.92 -18.73 7.87
CA ILE A 282 31.70 -19.53 7.84
C ILE A 282 30.65 -18.63 7.20
N MET A 283 30.21 -19.13 6.06
CA MET A 283 29.20 -18.63 5.12
C MET A 283 28.18 -17.70 5.76
N ALA A 284 27.91 -16.58 5.08
CA ALA A 284 26.64 -15.89 5.26
C ALA A 284 25.54 -16.95 5.18
N ALA A 285 24.75 -17.13 6.25
CA ALA A 285 23.40 -17.60 6.08
C ALA A 285 22.73 -16.60 5.13
N ASP A 286 22.32 -17.12 3.98
CA ASP A 286 21.83 -16.39 2.83
C ASP A 286 20.50 -15.71 3.22
N PRO A 287 20.20 -14.45 2.85
CA PRO A 287 18.82 -13.92 2.86
C PRO A 287 17.79 -14.90 2.24
N GLN A 288 18.30 -15.84 1.43
CA GLN A 288 17.62 -16.99 0.87
C GLN A 288 17.13 -18.05 1.88
N ASP A 289 17.85 -18.38 2.98
CA ASP A 289 17.37 -19.37 3.98
C ASP A 289 16.17 -18.85 4.81
N LEU A 290 16.04 -17.52 4.94
CA LEU A 290 15.01 -16.82 5.72
C LEU A 290 13.64 -16.78 5.01
N VAL A 291 13.66 -16.64 3.69
CA VAL A 291 12.49 -16.81 2.81
C VAL A 291 12.11 -18.30 2.66
N ASP A 292 13.09 -19.19 2.84
CA ASP A 292 12.94 -20.64 2.76
C ASP A 292 12.24 -21.28 3.99
N GLU A 293 11.86 -20.46 4.98
CA GLU A 293 10.98 -20.79 6.11
C GLU A 293 9.66 -19.97 6.12
N LEU A 294 9.61 -18.82 5.45
CA LEU A 294 8.37 -18.10 5.06
C LEU A 294 7.47 -18.95 4.15
N CYS A 295 8.15 -19.88 3.48
CA CYS A 295 7.82 -21.28 3.25
C CYS A 295 7.01 -22.03 4.31
N HIS A 296 6.81 -23.33 4.03
CA HIS A 296 6.40 -24.45 4.90
C HIS A 296 5.13 -24.26 5.76
N HIS A 297 5.02 -23.15 6.45
CA HIS A 297 3.94 -22.57 7.22
C HIS A 297 2.72 -22.16 6.38
N ILE A 298 2.91 -21.49 5.24
CA ILE A 298 1.84 -21.29 4.24
C ILE A 298 1.40 -22.65 3.65
N MET A 299 2.26 -23.65 3.70
CA MET A 299 2.14 -24.94 3.00
C MET A 299 1.43 -26.05 3.80
N SER A 300 1.03 -25.88 5.07
CA SER A 300 0.14 -26.86 5.72
C SER A 300 -1.34 -26.45 5.68
N ILE A 301 -1.67 -25.35 5.02
CA ILE A 301 -3.01 -24.75 5.00
C ILE A 301 -4.02 -25.53 4.12
N ASN A 302 -3.60 -26.54 3.35
CA ASN A 302 -4.48 -27.37 2.49
C ASN A 302 -4.60 -28.86 2.87
N ASP A 303 -3.95 -29.37 3.92
CA ASP A 303 -3.76 -30.83 4.06
C ASP A 303 -4.85 -31.62 4.81
N ALA A 304 -6.00 -31.02 5.15
CA ALA A 304 -7.17 -31.81 5.57
C ALA A 304 -8.48 -31.13 5.17
N THR A 305 -8.91 -31.39 3.92
CA THR A 305 -10.28 -31.37 3.34
C THR A 305 -10.38 -30.60 2.02
N SER A 306 -9.83 -31.18 0.95
CA SER A 306 -10.32 -30.98 -0.43
C SER A 306 -10.08 -32.21 -1.32
N LEU A 307 -10.21 -33.40 -0.71
CA LEU A 307 -10.33 -34.68 -1.41
C LEU A 307 -11.55 -35.43 -0.88
N GLU A 308 -12.75 -34.96 -1.24
CA GLU A 308 -13.91 -35.79 -1.57
C GLU A 308 -14.71 -35.10 -2.69
#